data_AF-A0A1I4RVV9-F1
#
_entry.id   AF-A0A1I4RVV9-F1
#
_cell.length_a   1.000
_cell.length_b   1.000
_cell.length_c   1.000
_cell.angle_alpha   90.00
_cell.angle_beta   90.00
_cell.angle_gamma   90.00
#
_symmetry.space_group_name_H-M   'P 1'
#
loop_
_entity.id
_entity.type
_entity.pdbx_description
1 polymer ?
#
loop_
_entity_poly.entity_id
_entity_poly.type
_entity_poly.pdbx_seq_one_letter_code
_entity_poly.pdbx_strand_id
1 'polypeptide(L)'
;MTGAIIPLRLKRDQTSALAGFDVLAAELLVEGKAPNLSAARLDAILGKLREQRTQLAVILAHLEERVPSCDAWIEAIDADLRDFAREGLTQIARYIQQAMSCRMKVEPACITESGPLPFAVGHQDR
;
A
#
# COMPACT_ATOMS: atom_id res chain seq x y z
N MET A 1 7.21 1.74 38.44
CA MET A 1 7.24 1.09 37.12
C MET A 1 6.15 1.71 36.26
N THR A 2 6.49 2.69 35.44
CA THR A 2 5.55 3.38 34.54
C THR A 2 5.34 2.52 33.29
N GLY A 3 4.27 1.74 33.28
CA GLY A 3 3.81 1.05 32.07
C GLY A 3 3.41 2.08 31.03
N ALA A 4 4.12 2.11 29.91
CA ALA A 4 3.71 2.89 28.75
C ALA A 4 2.45 2.25 28.16
N ILE A 5 1.29 2.80 28.49
CA ILE A 5 0.01 2.43 27.89
C ILE A 5 0.09 2.89 26.43
N ILE A 6 0.22 1.95 25.49
CA ILE A 6 0.12 2.23 24.06
C ILE A 6 -1.36 2.55 23.78
N PRO A 7 -1.71 3.80 23.40
CA PRO A 7 -3.10 4.12 23.11
C PRO A 7 -3.54 3.41 21.84
N LEU A 8 -4.45 2.45 21.97
CA LEU A 8 -5.18 1.85 20.84
C LEU A 8 -6.07 2.93 20.23
N ARG A 9 -5.62 3.58 19.16
CA ARG A 9 -6.41 4.62 18.46
C ARG A 9 -7.60 3.98 17.75
N LEU A 10 -8.76 4.11 18.38
CA LEU A 10 -10.05 3.63 17.87
C LEU A 10 -10.62 4.62 16.84
N LYS A 11 -10.84 4.13 15.61
CA LYS A 11 -11.87 4.57 14.64
C LYS A 11 -11.80 5.99 14.02
N ARG A 12 -11.06 6.95 14.58
CA ARG A 12 -10.90 8.31 14.00
C ARG A 12 -9.82 8.43 12.92
N ASP A 13 -9.00 7.39 12.75
CA ASP A 13 -7.83 7.41 11.86
C ASP A 13 -8.13 7.02 10.40
N GLN A 14 -9.33 6.56 10.02
CA GLN A 14 -9.57 6.14 8.63
C GLN A 14 -9.57 7.30 7.64
N THR A 15 -10.23 8.42 7.96
CA THR A 15 -10.14 9.66 7.18
C THR A 15 -8.72 10.25 7.22
N SER A 16 -8.02 10.10 8.34
CA SER A 16 -6.63 10.57 8.47
C SER A 16 -5.63 9.72 7.69
N ALA A 17 -5.88 8.41 7.57
CA ALA A 17 -5.02 7.48 6.84
C ALA A 17 -5.18 7.69 5.33
N LEU A 18 -6.43 7.86 4.85
CA LEU A 18 -6.69 8.23 3.45
C LEU A 18 -6.08 9.60 3.10
N ALA A 19 -6.18 10.58 4.00
CA ALA A 19 -5.52 11.88 3.82
C ALA A 19 -3.99 11.74 3.74
N GLY A 20 -3.39 10.86 4.54
CA GLY A 20 -1.96 10.56 4.46
C GLY A 20 -1.53 9.99 3.10
N PHE A 21 -2.35 9.13 2.50
CA PHE A 21 -2.10 8.63 1.15
C PHE A 21 -2.26 9.70 0.08
N ASP A 22 -3.22 10.61 0.24
CA ASP A 22 -3.43 11.72 -0.70
C ASP A 22 -2.26 12.71 -0.70
N VAL A 23 -1.66 12.97 0.46
CA VAL A 23 -0.44 13.80 0.55
C VAL A 23 0.72 13.15 -0.19
N LEU A 24 1.01 11.86 0.10
CA LEU A 24 2.08 11.12 -0.58
C LEU A 24 1.82 10.99 -2.09
N ALA A 25 0.57 10.81 -2.50
CA ALA A 25 0.20 10.76 -3.92
C ALA A 25 0.41 12.12 -4.61
N ALA A 26 0.09 13.22 -3.94
CA ALA A 26 0.36 14.56 -4.46
C ALA A 26 1.87 14.82 -4.61
N GLU A 27 2.70 14.39 -3.65
CA GLU A 27 4.16 14.45 -3.75
C GLU A 27 4.68 13.65 -4.95
N LEU A 28 4.25 12.39 -5.10
CA LEU A 28 4.65 11.54 -6.24
C LEU A 28 4.25 12.13 -7.59
N LEU A 29 3.11 12.83 -7.66
CA LEU A 29 2.70 13.56 -8.86
C LEU A 29 3.58 14.76 -9.15
N VAL A 30 3.86 15.59 -8.15
CA VAL A 30 4.69 16.80 -8.29
C VAL A 30 6.12 16.44 -8.69
N GLU A 31 6.63 15.33 -8.17
CA GLU A 31 7.96 14.80 -8.51
C GLU A 31 8.01 14.10 -9.88
N GLY A 32 6.87 14.00 -10.60
CA GLY A 32 6.79 13.32 -11.89
C GLY A 32 6.99 11.79 -11.81
N LYS A 33 6.90 11.21 -10.61
CA LYS A 33 7.08 9.77 -10.38
C LYS A 33 5.83 8.95 -10.71
N ALA A 34 4.70 9.60 -10.93
CA ALA A 34 3.46 8.95 -11.34
C ALA A 34 2.77 9.72 -12.50
N PRO A 35 2.19 9.01 -13.49
CA PRO A 35 1.57 9.62 -14.66
C PRO A 35 0.22 10.31 -14.39
N ASN A 36 -0.46 9.95 -13.29
CA ASN A 36 -1.74 10.52 -12.91
C ASN A 36 -2.03 10.27 -11.40
N LEU A 37 -3.08 10.90 -10.87
CA LEU A 37 -3.38 10.83 -9.43
C LEU A 37 -3.77 9.42 -8.97
N SER A 38 -4.49 8.66 -9.79
CA SER A 38 -4.88 7.28 -9.43
C SER A 38 -3.66 6.37 -9.35
N ALA A 39 -2.72 6.51 -10.28
CA ALA A 39 -1.41 5.89 -10.27
C ALA A 39 -0.64 6.23 -8.99
N ALA A 40 -0.53 7.52 -8.66
CA ALA A 40 0.21 8.00 -7.51
C ALA A 40 -0.38 7.49 -6.17
N ARG A 41 -1.72 7.45 -6.05
CA ARG A 41 -2.41 6.88 -4.89
C ARG A 41 -2.12 5.40 -4.71
N LEU A 42 -2.15 4.63 -5.80
CA LEU A 42 -1.84 3.21 -5.75
C LEU A 42 -0.38 2.96 -5.36
N ASP A 43 0.55 3.79 -5.85
CA ASP A 43 1.96 3.72 -5.46
C ASP A 43 2.17 4.06 -3.98
N ALA A 44 1.50 5.08 -3.46
CA ALA A 44 1.53 5.43 -2.05
C ALA A 44 0.98 4.28 -1.16
N ILE A 45 -0.14 3.67 -1.56
CA ILE A 45 -0.72 2.50 -0.88
C ILE A 45 0.26 1.31 -0.91
N LEU A 46 0.83 1.00 -2.08
CA LEU A 46 1.80 -0.08 -2.23
C LEU A 46 3.04 0.13 -1.37
N GLY A 47 3.55 1.37 -1.32
CA GLY A 47 4.66 1.75 -0.45
C GLY A 47 4.35 1.43 1.02
N LYS A 48 3.18 1.86 1.50
CA LYS A 48 2.79 1.63 2.89
C LYS A 48 2.57 0.16 3.23
N LEU A 49 1.93 -0.59 2.34
CA LEU A 49 1.72 -2.03 2.54
C LEU A 49 3.05 -2.79 2.61
N ARG A 50 4.04 -2.42 1.79
CA ARG A 50 5.38 -3.02 1.83
C ARG A 50 6.13 -2.67 3.12
N GLU A 51 6.00 -1.44 3.59
CA GLU A 51 6.56 -1.02 4.88
C GLU A 51 5.94 -1.84 6.03
N GLN A 52 4.61 -1.92 6.09
CA GLN A 52 3.88 -2.68 7.11
C GLN A 52 4.22 -4.17 7.06
N ARG A 53 4.34 -4.75 5.86
CA ARG A 53 4.80 -6.15 5.69
C ARG A 53 6.17 -6.36 6.32
N THR A 54 7.10 -5.44 6.08
CA THR A 54 8.47 -5.53 6.61
C THR A 54 8.46 -5.42 8.13
N GLN A 55 7.73 -4.46 8.70
CA GLN A 55 7.58 -4.31 10.14
C GLN A 55 6.98 -5.56 10.80
N LEU A 56 5.92 -6.12 10.21
CA LEU A 56 5.28 -7.33 10.74
C LEU A 56 6.17 -8.56 10.62
N ALA A 57 6.97 -8.67 9.54
CA ALA A 57 7.94 -9.76 9.40
C ALA A 57 9.04 -9.71 10.47
N VAL A 58 9.51 -8.50 10.82
CA VAL A 58 10.46 -8.31 11.94
C VAL A 58 9.83 -8.74 13.27
N ILE A 59 8.58 -8.36 13.52
CA ILE A 59 7.86 -8.77 14.74
C ILE A 59 7.72 -10.29 14.79
N LEU A 60 7.33 -10.94 13.69
CA LEU A 60 7.20 -12.39 13.63
C LEU A 60 8.55 -13.08 13.90
N ALA A 61 9.63 -12.62 13.28
CA ALA A 61 10.97 -13.16 13.52
C ALA A 61 11.35 -13.05 15.01
N HIS A 62 11.10 -11.89 15.64
CA HIS A 62 11.33 -11.73 17.08
C HIS A 62 10.46 -12.66 17.95
N LEU A 63 9.23 -12.97 17.53
CA LEU A 63 8.37 -13.94 18.23
C LEU A 63 8.87 -15.38 18.05
N GLU A 64 9.39 -15.73 16.88
CA GLU A 64 9.92 -17.07 16.59
C GLU A 64 11.26 -17.34 17.27
N GLU A 65 12.06 -16.30 17.51
CA GLU A 65 13.34 -16.39 18.22
C GLU A 65 13.21 -16.41 19.76
N ARG A 66 12.01 -16.18 20.30
CA ARG A 66 11.81 -16.15 21.75
C ARG A 66 12.06 -17.51 22.39
N VAL A 67 12.77 -17.49 23.51
CA VAL A 67 12.93 -18.66 24.38
C VAL A 67 11.58 -18.99 25.00
N PRO A 68 11.14 -20.27 24.98
CA PRO A 68 9.90 -20.68 25.62
C PRO A 68 9.88 -20.30 27.11
N SER A 69 8.78 -19.69 27.52
CA SER A 69 8.43 -19.43 28.91
C SER A 69 8.03 -20.73 29.61
N CYS A 70 8.33 -20.83 30.90
CA CYS A 70 7.79 -21.91 31.74
C CYS A 70 6.31 -21.71 32.11
N ASP A 71 5.74 -20.55 31.77
CA ASP A 71 4.33 -20.24 32.01
C ASP A 71 3.50 -20.60 30.76
N ALA A 72 2.60 -21.58 30.94
CA ALA A 72 1.73 -22.08 29.87
C ALA A 72 0.78 -21.02 29.29
N TRP A 73 0.37 -20.00 30.08
CA TRP A 73 -0.45 -18.90 29.58
C TRP A 73 0.35 -17.98 28.66
N ILE A 74 1.62 -17.71 29.01
CA ILE A 74 2.51 -16.90 28.18
C ILE A 74 2.80 -17.64 26.87
N GLU A 75 3.04 -18.95 26.93
CA GLU A 75 3.25 -19.76 25.72
C GLU A 75 2.03 -19.78 24.79
N ALA A 76 0.83 -19.88 25.34
CA ALA A 76 -0.40 -19.83 24.54
C ALA A 76 -0.56 -18.46 23.85
N ILE A 77 -0.32 -17.36 24.57
CA ILE A 77 -0.39 -16.01 23.98
C ILE A 77 0.68 -15.82 22.90
N ASP A 78 1.90 -16.30 23.12
CA ASP A 78 2.98 -16.15 22.15
C ASP A 78 2.71 -16.98 20.87
N ALA A 79 2.12 -18.18 21.02
CA ALA A 79 1.63 -18.97 19.89
C ALA A 79 0.53 -18.25 19.11
N ASP A 80 -0.50 -17.72 19.79
CA ASP A 80 -1.57 -16.96 19.16
C ASP A 80 -1.03 -15.73 18.41
N LEU A 81 -0.09 -14.99 19.01
CA LEU A 81 0.54 -13.84 18.38
C LEU A 81 1.31 -14.22 17.11
N ARG A 82 2.03 -15.35 17.12
CA ARG A 82 2.72 -15.88 15.93
C ARG A 82 1.72 -16.19 14.82
N ASP A 83 0.61 -16.84 15.15
CA ASP A 83 -0.40 -17.21 14.16
C ASP A 83 -1.13 -15.98 13.58
N PHE A 84 -1.51 -15.02 14.42
CA PHE A 84 -2.08 -13.76 13.94
C PHE A 84 -1.09 -12.95 13.09
N ALA A 85 0.20 -12.95 13.43
CA ALA A 85 1.22 -12.28 12.63
C ALA A 85 1.41 -12.94 11.25
N ARG A 86 1.39 -14.28 11.17
CA ARG A 86 1.43 -15.03 9.90
C ARG A 86 0.20 -14.78 9.03
N GLU A 87 -0.98 -14.78 9.62
CA GLU A 87 -2.22 -14.44 8.92
C GLU A 87 -2.17 -12.99 8.42
N GLY A 88 -1.74 -12.05 9.26
CA GLY A 88 -1.55 -10.64 8.88
C GLY A 88 -0.60 -10.48 7.69
N LEU A 89 0.54 -11.19 7.66
CA LEU A 89 1.47 -11.19 6.52
C LEU A 89 0.81 -11.71 5.24
N THR A 90 0.02 -12.77 5.35
CA THR A 90 -0.73 -13.36 4.23
C THR A 90 -1.74 -12.37 3.66
N GLN A 91 -2.48 -11.67 4.54
CA GLN A 91 -3.43 -10.64 4.14
C GLN A 91 -2.75 -9.44 3.48
N ILE A 92 -1.65 -8.95 4.03
CA ILE A 92 -0.89 -7.85 3.42
C ILE A 92 -0.36 -8.25 2.04
N ALA A 93 0.14 -9.48 1.88
CA ALA A 93 0.58 -9.99 0.57
C ALA A 93 -0.56 -9.99 -0.45
N ARG A 94 -1.76 -10.43 -0.05
CA ARG A 94 -2.97 -10.38 -0.89
C ARG A 94 -3.32 -8.94 -1.30
N TYR A 95 -3.29 -8.00 -0.37
CA TYR A 95 -3.58 -6.59 -0.69
C TYR A 95 -2.53 -5.97 -1.61
N ILE A 96 -1.24 -6.31 -1.44
CA ILE A 96 -0.19 -5.88 -2.36
C ILE A 96 -0.48 -6.42 -3.78
N GLN A 97 -0.84 -7.69 -3.91
CA GLN A 97 -1.18 -8.28 -5.21
C GLN A 97 -2.37 -7.58 -5.87
N GLN A 98 -3.43 -7.29 -5.10
CA GLN A 98 -4.61 -6.58 -5.59
C GLN A 98 -4.26 -5.15 -6.02
N ALA A 99 -3.49 -4.41 -5.21
CA ALA A 99 -3.08 -3.05 -5.52
C ALA A 99 -2.17 -2.99 -6.77
N MET A 100 -1.24 -3.94 -6.95
CA MET A 100 -0.44 -4.05 -8.18
C MET A 100 -1.31 -4.35 -9.41
N SER A 101 -2.28 -5.25 -9.27
CA SER A 101 -3.23 -5.56 -10.36
C SER A 101 -4.06 -4.34 -10.76
N CYS A 102 -4.45 -3.50 -9.80
CA CYS A 102 -5.11 -2.22 -10.07
C CYS A 102 -4.15 -1.24 -10.73
N ARG A 103 -2.88 -1.18 -10.31
CA ARG A 103 -1.87 -0.26 -10.85
C ARG A 103 -1.61 -0.49 -12.34
N MET A 104 -1.54 -1.76 -12.75
CA MET A 104 -1.37 -2.15 -14.16
C MET A 104 -2.54 -1.72 -15.04
N LYS A 105 -3.76 -1.60 -14.48
CA LYS A 105 -4.94 -1.13 -15.21
C LYS A 105 -4.98 0.40 -15.39
N VAL A 106 -4.15 1.13 -14.65
CA VAL A 106 -4.13 2.60 -14.62
C VAL A 106 -2.99 3.17 -15.48
N GLU A 107 -2.07 2.34 -15.97
CA GLU A 107 -1.11 2.78 -17.00
C GLU A 107 -1.85 3.17 -18.28
N PRO A 108 -1.56 4.35 -18.86
CA PRO A 108 -2.12 4.71 -20.15
C PRO A 108 -1.60 3.71 -21.19
N ALA A 109 -2.52 3.13 -21.96
CA ALA A 109 -2.14 2.47 -23.20
C ALA A 109 -1.29 3.45 -24.00
N CYS A 110 -0.10 3.02 -24.43
CA CYS A 110 0.76 3.77 -25.33
C CYS A 110 -0.10 4.18 -26.54
N ILE A 111 -0.55 5.44 -26.59
CA ILE A 111 -1.14 6.00 -27.79
C ILE A 111 0.04 6.15 -28.74
N THR A 112 0.23 5.16 -29.62
CA THR A 112 1.10 5.31 -30.77
C THR A 112 0.49 6.37 -31.69
N GLU A 113 0.75 7.64 -31.40
CA GLU A 113 0.56 8.71 -32.36
C GLU A 113 1.65 8.59 -33.43
N SER A 114 1.35 7.85 -34.49
CA SER A 114 2.13 7.91 -35.72
C SER A 114 1.48 8.88 -36.71
N GLY A 115 1.84 10.17 -36.59
CA GLY A 115 2.02 11.07 -37.74
C GLY A 115 0.79 11.55 -38.53
N PRO A 116 0.97 12.59 -39.37
CA PRO A 116 0.06 13.74 -39.40
C PRO A 116 -1.04 13.69 -40.47
N LEU A 117 -2.14 14.38 -40.17
CA LEU A 117 -3.26 14.71 -41.06
C LEU A 117 -2.77 15.42 -42.34
N PRO A 118 -3.19 15.01 -43.55
CA PRO A 118 -3.23 15.92 -44.67
C PRO A 118 -4.50 16.77 -44.56
N PHE A 119 -4.30 18.07 -44.38
CA PHE A 119 -5.31 19.10 -44.63
C PHE A 119 -5.89 18.92 -46.03
N ALA A 120 -7.11 18.42 -46.15
CA ALA A 120 -7.91 18.58 -47.35
C ALA A 120 -8.76 19.85 -47.18
N VAL A 121 -8.22 20.98 -47.63
CA VAL A 121 -9.01 22.19 -47.90
C VAL A 121 -9.90 21.87 -49.10
N GLY A 122 -11.10 21.37 -48.82
CA GLY A 122 -12.18 21.22 -49.78
C GLY A 122 -13.01 22.49 -49.81
N HIS A 123 -12.79 23.30 -50.84
CA HIS A 123 -13.51 24.53 -51.16
C HIS A 123 -15.03 24.32 -51.17
N GLN A 124 -15.76 25.16 -50.42
CA GLN A 124 -17.20 25.32 -50.54
C GLN A 124 -17.51 26.40 -51.60
N ASP A 125 -18.57 26.15 -52.38
CA ASP A 125 -19.45 27.05 -53.13
C ASP A 125 -18.93 27.81 -54.38
N ARG A 126 -19.25 27.29 -55.57
CA ARG A 126 -20.40 27.71 -56.41
C ARG A 126 -20.51 26.91 -57.70
#